data_AF-A0A0D6N562-F1
#
_entry.id   AF-A0A0D6N562-F1
#
_cell.length_a   1.000
_cell.length_b   1.000
_cell.length_c   1.000
_cell.angle_alpha   90.00
_cell.angle_beta   90.00
_cell.angle_gamma   90.00
#
_symmetry.space_group_name_H-M   'P 1'
#
loop_
_entity.id
_entity.type
_entity.pdbx_description
1 polymer ?
#
loop_
_entity_poly.entity_id
_entity_poly.type
_entity_poly.pdbx_seq_one_letter_code
_entity_poly.pdbx_strand_id
1 'polypeptide(L)'
;MCLACCLLLFLYHFKTGVTGFSETGVSDQVHVLVRDNNVDQALKALKKKMQREGIFREMKLRRHFEKPSERKARESAEAVRRARKMERKRLEREGF
;
A
#
# COMPACT_ATOMS: atom_id res chain seq x y z
N MET A 1 -1.37 -52.03 -2.94
CA MET A 1 -0.97 -50.61 -3.08
C MET A 1 -1.14 -50.23 -4.53
N CYS A 2 -2.38 -49.88 -4.89
CA CYS A 2 -2.80 -49.73 -6.28
C CYS A 2 -2.38 -48.37 -6.81
N LEU A 3 -1.98 -48.34 -8.08
CA LEU A 3 -1.65 -47.16 -8.89
C LEU A 3 -2.60 -45.95 -8.71
N ALA A 4 -3.84 -46.19 -8.26
CA ALA A 4 -4.82 -45.17 -7.89
C ALA A 4 -4.36 -44.18 -6.79
N CYS A 5 -3.54 -44.60 -5.82
CA CYS A 5 -3.11 -43.70 -4.74
C CYS A 5 -2.05 -42.68 -5.21
N CYS A 6 -1.19 -43.06 -6.18
CA CYS A 6 -0.23 -42.13 -6.81
C CYS A 6 -0.94 -41.12 -7.70
N LEU A 7 -1.96 -41.51 -8.47
CA LEU A 7 -2.73 -40.61 -9.33
C LEU A 7 -3.53 -39.56 -8.53
N LEU A 8 -4.08 -39.94 -7.38
CA LEU A 8 -4.79 -39.00 -6.51
C LEU A 8 -3.85 -37.98 -5.85
N LEU A 9 -2.65 -38.38 -5.45
CA LEU A 9 -1.61 -37.45 -4.97
C LEU A 9 -1.11 -36.50 -6.07
N PHE A 10 -0.98 -37.00 -7.30
CA PHE A 10 -0.57 -36.18 -8.45
C PHE A 10 -1.65 -35.15 -8.84
N LEU A 11 -2.92 -35.52 -8.77
CA LEU A 11 -4.05 -34.60 -8.97
C LEU A 11 -4.26 -33.64 -7.79
N TYR A 12 -3.95 -34.05 -6.56
CA TYR A 12 -3.96 -33.14 -5.40
C TYR A 12 -2.90 -32.05 -5.55
N HIS A 13 -1.69 -32.39 -6.01
CA HIS A 13 -0.64 -31.41 -6.28
C HIS A 13 -0.93 -30.50 -7.48
N PHE A 14 -1.60 -30.99 -8.53
CA PHE A 14 -1.91 -30.19 -9.72
C PHE A 14 -3.11 -29.24 -9.52
N LYS A 15 -4.04 -29.56 -8.61
CA LYS A 15 -5.24 -28.74 -8.35
C LYS A 15 -5.06 -27.73 -7.22
N THR A 16 -4.05 -27.89 -6.36
CA THR A 16 -3.51 -26.80 -5.55
C THR A 16 -2.59 -25.95 -6.43
N GLY A 17 -3.18 -25.24 -7.40
CA GLY A 17 -2.54 -24.20 -8.19
C GLY A 17 -2.15 -23.00 -7.34
N VAL A 18 -1.30 -23.21 -6.34
CA VAL A 18 -0.53 -22.16 -5.65
C VAL A 18 0.75 -21.91 -6.43
N THR A 19 0.60 -21.65 -7.73
CA THR A 19 1.68 -21.13 -8.56
C THR A 19 1.78 -19.64 -8.28
N GLY A 20 2.82 -19.27 -7.51
CA GLY A 20 3.40 -17.94 -7.56
C GLY A 20 2.64 -16.86 -6.83
N PHE A 21 2.48 -16.99 -5.51
CA PHE A 21 2.49 -15.78 -4.67
C PHE A 21 3.93 -15.31 -4.55
N SER A 22 4.49 -14.81 -5.65
CA SER A 22 5.67 -13.95 -5.57
C SER A 22 5.19 -12.65 -4.93
N GLU A 23 5.31 -12.57 -3.61
CA GLU A 23 5.36 -11.31 -2.91
C GLU A 23 6.56 -10.54 -3.49
N THR A 24 6.35 -9.78 -4.57
CA THR A 24 7.10 -8.54 -4.73
C THR A 24 6.57 -7.63 -3.63
N GLY A 25 7.03 -7.88 -2.40
CA GLY A 25 6.99 -6.93 -1.33
C GLY A 25 7.76 -5.73 -1.84
N VAL A 26 7.01 -4.75 -2.36
CA VAL A 26 7.53 -3.42 -2.65
C VAL A 26 8.10 -2.94 -1.33
N SER A 27 9.42 -3.08 -1.19
CA SER A 27 10.16 -2.42 -0.13
C SER A 27 10.22 -0.97 -0.58
N ASP A 28 9.12 -0.24 -0.35
CA ASP A 28 9.12 1.22 -0.37
C ASP A 28 9.93 1.67 0.87
N GLN A 29 11.22 1.36 0.87
CA GLN A 29 12.14 1.77 1.91
C GLN A 29 12.41 3.26 1.72
N VAL A 30 11.82 4.07 2.59
CA VAL A 30 12.00 5.52 2.57
C VAL A 30 13.40 5.85 3.08
N HIS A 31 14.35 6.02 2.16
CA HIS A 31 15.70 6.45 2.50
C HIS A 31 15.79 7.98 2.65
N VAL A 32 16.50 8.44 3.68
CA VAL A 32 16.82 9.85 3.92
C VAL A 32 18.33 9.99 4.12
N LEU A 33 18.95 10.78 3.25
CA LEU A 33 20.36 11.15 3.36
C LEU A 33 20.49 12.30 4.35
N VAL A 34 21.24 12.09 5.42
CA VAL A 34 21.58 13.14 6.39
C VAL A 34 22.89 13.76 5.95
N ARG A 35 22.88 15.07 5.65
CA ARG A 35 24.10 15.84 5.38
C ARG A 35 24.39 16.75 6.57
N ASP A 36 25.66 16.89 6.93
CA ASP A 36 26.17 17.85 7.93
C ASP A 36 25.59 17.71 9.35
N ASN A 37 25.45 16.47 9.86
CA ASN A 37 24.95 16.15 11.21
C ASN A 37 23.58 16.75 11.58
N ASN A 38 22.80 17.24 10.60
CA ASN A 38 21.52 17.89 10.86
C ASN A 38 20.38 16.85 10.96
N VAL A 39 20.37 16.12 12.06
CA VAL A 39 19.45 15.00 12.33
C VAL A 39 17.99 15.45 12.37
N ASP A 40 17.71 16.62 12.96
CA ASP A 40 16.34 17.14 13.08
C ASP A 40 15.71 17.45 11.73
N GLN A 41 16.50 17.96 10.79
CA GLN A 41 16.03 18.26 9.45
C GLN A 41 15.75 16.97 8.66
N ALA A 42 16.59 15.95 8.83
CA ALA A 42 16.38 14.63 8.26
C ALA A 42 15.10 13.96 8.80
N LEU A 43 14.86 14.02 10.12
CA LEU A 43 13.65 13.50 10.73
C LEU A 43 12.39 14.24 10.24
N LYS A 44 12.47 15.56 10.07
CA LYS A 44 11.37 16.36 9.52
C LYS A 44 11.10 16.04 8.05
N ALA A 45 12.14 15.80 7.26
CA ALA A 45 12.03 15.38 5.87
C ALA A 45 11.43 13.97 5.76
N LEU A 46 11.87 13.03 6.60
CA LEU A 46 11.33 11.67 6.69
C LEU A 46 9.83 11.70 7.00
N LYS A 47 9.43 12.42 8.05
CA LYS A 47 8.03 12.57 8.44
C LYS A 47 7.18 13.16 7.30
N LYS A 48 7.72 14.14 6.58
CA LYS A 48 7.04 14.73 5.40
C LYS A 48 6.94 13.75 4.23
N LYS A 49 7.93 12.89 3.98
CA LYS A 49 7.88 11.85 2.92
C LYS A 49 6.82 10.79 3.25
N MET A 50 6.86 10.24 4.47
CA MET A 50 5.88 9.25 4.94
C MET A 50 4.44 9.77 4.96
N GLN A 51 4.24 11.07 5.22
CA GLN A 51 2.91 11.69 5.12
C GLN A 51 2.40 11.83 3.68
N ARG A 52 3.28 11.93 2.68
CA ARG A 52 2.90 12.00 1.26
C ARG A 52 2.53 10.64 0.71
N GLU A 53 3.28 9.61 1.08
CA GLU A 53 3.02 8.21 0.71
C GLU A 53 1.73 7.68 1.37
N GLY A 54 1.29 8.30 2.47
CA GLY A 54 0.01 7.95 3.10
C GLY A 54 0.08 6.71 4.00
N ILE A 55 1.29 6.21 4.27
CA ILE A 55 1.55 5.02 5.11
C ILE A 55 0.88 5.14 6.49
N PHE A 56 0.91 6.34 7.11
CA PHE A 56 0.24 6.57 8.39
C PHE A 56 -1.28 6.45 8.32
N ARG A 57 -1.89 6.76 7.17
CA ARG A 57 -3.33 6.61 6.96
C ARG A 57 -3.68 5.13 6.83
N GLU A 58 -2.88 4.37 6.09
CA GLU A 58 -3.06 2.92 5.95
C GLU A 58 -2.85 2.19 7.27
N MET A 59 -1.81 2.53 8.03
CA MET A 59 -1.55 1.95 9.35
C MET A 59 -2.67 2.21 10.36
N LYS A 60 -3.46 3.28 10.19
CA LYS A 60 -4.64 3.55 11.02
C LYS A 60 -5.87 2.80 10.52
N LEU A 61 -6.06 2.74 9.20
CA LEU A 61 -7.21 2.08 8.57
C LEU A 61 -7.19 0.55 8.78
N ARG A 62 -6.01 -0.07 8.74
CA ARG A 62 -5.81 -1.52 8.82
C ARG A 62 -5.90 -2.10 10.24
N ARG A 63 -6.11 -1.29 11.28
CA ARG A 63 -6.19 -1.75 12.68
C ARG A 63 -7.47 -2.52 13.01
N HIS A 64 -8.53 -2.28 12.25
CA HIS A 64 -9.84 -2.88 12.49
C HIS A 64 -10.42 -3.41 11.17
N PHE A 65 -11.16 -4.51 11.24
CA PHE A 65 -11.84 -5.05 10.08
C PHE A 65 -12.96 -4.10 9.66
N GLU A 66 -12.87 -3.58 8.44
CA GLU A 66 -13.90 -2.74 7.84
C GLU A 66 -14.72 -3.57 6.84
N LYS A 67 -16.04 -3.44 6.90
CA LYS A 67 -16.93 -4.14 5.99
C LYS A 67 -16.64 -3.70 4.54
N PRO A 68 -16.63 -4.62 3.55
CA PRO A 68 -16.24 -4.30 2.17
C PRO A 68 -17.11 -3.22 1.50
N SER A 69 -18.38 -3.10 1.88
CA SER A 69 -19.27 -2.04 1.41
C SER A 69 -18.90 -0.65 1.97
N GLU A 70 -18.49 -0.57 3.23
CA GLU A 70 -18.06 0.67 3.89
C GLU A 70 -16.69 1.12 3.36
N ARG A 71 -15.79 0.15 3.12
CA ARG A 71 -14.48 0.38 2.52
C ARG A 71 -14.60 1.07 1.16
N LYS A 72 -15.48 0.55 0.28
CA LYS A 72 -15.73 1.14 -1.05
C LYS A 72 -16.28 2.57 -0.99
N ALA A 73 -17.22 2.83 -0.07
CA ALA A 73 -17.79 4.17 0.12
C ALA A 73 -16.76 5.17 0.65
N ARG A 74 -15.85 4.72 1.51
CA ARG A 74 -14.73 5.53 2.00
C ARG A 74 -13.73 5.82 0.89
N GLU A 75 -13.29 4.80 0.17
CA GLU A 75 -12.33 4.93 -0.93
C GLU A 75 -12.80 5.94 -1.99
N SER A 76 -14.08 5.89 -2.39
CA SER A 76 -14.65 6.83 -3.35
C SER A 76 -14.70 8.26 -2.81
N ALA A 77 -15.13 8.45 -1.55
CA ALA A 77 -15.11 9.75 -0.89
C ALA A 77 -13.69 10.31 -0.71
N GLU A 78 -12.71 9.44 -0.46
CA GLU A 78 -11.29 9.81 -0.36
C GLU A 78 -10.70 10.21 -1.72
N ALA A 79 -11.04 9.50 -2.79
CA ALA A 79 -10.61 9.82 -4.14
C ALA A 79 -11.13 11.20 -4.57
N VAL A 80 -12.41 11.48 -4.34
CA VAL A 80 -13.00 12.81 -4.61
C VAL A 80 -12.32 13.89 -3.78
N ARG A 81 -12.05 13.64 -2.49
CA ARG A 81 -11.34 14.61 -1.63
C ARG A 81 -9.90 14.85 -2.10
N ARG A 82 -9.19 13.82 -2.56
CA ARG A 82 -7.84 13.94 -3.12
C ARG A 82 -7.86 14.75 -4.42
N ALA A 83 -8.78 14.46 -5.33
CA ALA A 83 -8.96 15.19 -6.58
C ALA A 83 -9.19 16.69 -6.31
N ARG A 84 -10.15 17.04 -5.45
CA ARG A 84 -10.42 18.44 -5.06
C ARG A 84 -9.21 19.15 -4.45
N LYS A 85 -8.39 18.42 -3.67
CA LYS A 85 -7.15 18.96 -3.10
C LYS A 85 -6.07 19.17 -4.17
N MET A 86 -6.00 18.31 -5.17
CA MET A 86 -5.07 18.45 -6.30
C MET A 86 -5.45 19.65 -7.15
N GLU A 87 -6.74 19.80 -7.48
CA GLU A 87 -7.25 20.96 -8.21
C GLU A 87 -6.96 22.26 -7.46
N ARG A 88 -7.28 22.34 -6.15
CA ARG A 88 -6.96 23.55 -5.37
C ARG A 88 -5.48 23.93 -5.42
N LYS A 89 -4.58 22.95 -5.29
CA LYS A 89 -3.13 23.18 -5.38
C LYS A 89 -2.66 23.57 -6.79
N ARG A 90 -3.40 23.17 -7.82
CA ARG A 90 -3.14 23.53 -9.20
C ARG A 90 -3.49 25.00 -9.43
N LEU A 91 -4.69 25.42 -9.01
CA LEU A 91 -5.12 26.82 -9.03
C LEU A 91 -4.15 27.74 -8.25
N GLU A 92 -3.71 27.33 -7.06
CA GLU A 92 -2.72 28.08 -6.26
C GLU A 92 -1.35 28.24 -6.97
N ARG A 93 -0.98 27.33 -7.88
CA ARG A 93 0.29 27.42 -8.67
C ARG A 93 0.14 28.21 -9.95
N GLU A 94 -0.98 28.05 -10.63
CA GLU A 94 -1.25 28.69 -11.93
C GLU A 94 -1.64 30.17 -11.77
N GLY A 95 -1.90 30.63 -10.53
CA GLY A 95 -1.98 32.06 -10.20
C GLY A 95 -3.22 32.73 -10.80
N PHE A 96 -4.37 32.49 -10.18
CA PHE A 96 -5.55 33.33 -10.28
C PHE A 96 -6.03 33.73 -8.89
#